data_AF-A0A4P7GNV3-F1
#
_entry.id   AF-A0A4P7GNV3-F1
#
_cell.length_a   1.000
_cell.length_b   1.000
_cell.length_c   1.000
_cell.angle_alpha   90.00
_cell.angle_beta   90.00
_cell.angle_gamma   90.00
#
_symmetry.space_group_name_H-M   'P 1'
#
loop_
_entity.id
_entity.type
_entity.pdbx_description
1 polymer ?
#
loop_
_entity_poly.entity_id
_entity_poly.type
_entity_poly.pdbx_seq_one_letter_code
_entity_poly.pdbx_strand_id
1 'polypeptide(L)' 'MLLLTALVSLVDGVPQGPEPEDVKAGWAAFAIFLGGCVAVALLGFSLVKQLRKAQAAKDAGVYGDEPVTPVEQDDTAPRD' A
#
# COMPACT_ATOMS: atom_id res chain seq x y z
N MET A 1 38.53 12.42 22.78
CA MET A 1 38.67 13.65 21.97
C MET A 1 38.15 13.46 20.54
N LEU A 2 38.62 12.47 19.76
CA LEU A 2 38.17 12.23 18.37
C LEU A 2 36.65 12.14 18.16
N LEU A 3 35.94 11.41 19.03
CA LEU A 3 34.48 11.29 18.96
C LEU A 3 33.77 12.62 19.25
N LEU A 4 34.28 13.39 20.20
CA LEU A 4 33.70 14.68 20.57
C LEU A 4 33.91 15.71 19.45
N THR A 5 35.08 15.71 18.80
CA THR A 5 35.38 16.55 17.65
C THR A 5 34.52 16.19 16.43
N ALA A 6 34.26 14.89 16.20
CA ALA A 6 33.36 14.43 15.14
C ALA A 6 31.90 14.85 15.37
N LEU A 7 31.43 14.78 16.62
CA LEU A 7 30.08 15.21 16.99
C LEU A 7 29.90 16.73 16.90
N VAL A 8 30.91 17.51 17.29
CA VAL A 8 30.88 18.98 17.16
C VAL A 8 30.90 19.40 15.68
N SER A 9 31.75 18.78 14.86
CA SER A 9 31.79 19.05 13.41
C SER A 9 30.49 18.69 12.70
N LEU A 10 29.76 17.68 13.20
CA LEU A 10 28.45 17.28 12.68
C LEU A 10 27.35 18.31 13.00
N VAL A 11 27.46 19.01 14.12
CA VAL A 11 26.50 20.05 14.56
C VAL A 11 26.79 21.40 13.91
N ASP A 12 28.07 21.80 13.80
CA ASP A 12 28.45 23.08 13.18
C ASP A 12 28.18 23.11 11.66
N GLY A 13 28.04 21.95 11.03
CA GLY A 13 27.68 21.81 9.62
C GLY A 13 26.18 21.91 9.33
N VAL A 14 25.33 22.15 10.34
CA VAL A 14 23.88 22.32 10.14
C VAL A 14 23.62 23.80 9.84
N PRO A 15 23.41 24.20 8.58
CA PRO A 15 22.97 25.56 8.29
C PRO A 15 21.67 25.82 9.05
N GLN A 16 21.44 27.08 9.44
CA GLN A 16 20.15 27.55 9.96
C GLN A 16 19.02 26.88 9.17
N GLY A 17 18.07 26.28 9.90
CA GLY A 17 16.99 25.50 9.29
C GLY A 17 16.30 26.29 8.18
N PRO A 18 15.77 25.62 7.14
CA PRO A 18 15.16 26.29 5.99
C PRO A 18 14.19 27.37 6.47
N GLU A 19 14.29 28.56 5.86
CA GLU A 19 13.35 29.64 6.13
C GLU A 19 11.93 29.11 5.85
N PRO A 20 10.88 29.54 6.55
CA PRO A 20 9.53 28.98 6.42
C PRO A 20 8.98 29.00 4.99
N GLU A 21 9.55 29.84 4.12
CA GLU A 21 9.25 29.93 2.70
C GLU A 21 9.90 28.84 1.82
N ASP A 22 11.00 28.21 2.26
CA ASP A 22 11.67 27.06 1.61
C ASP A 22 10.86 25.76 1.72
N VAL A 23 9.85 25.74 2.60
CA VAL A 23 8.97 24.57 2.85
C VAL A 23 7.76 24.56 1.89
N LYS A 24 7.84 25.26 0.76
CA LYS A 24 6.94 24.97 -0.37
C LYS A 24 7.55 23.80 -1.14
N ALA A 25 7.20 22.58 -0.73
CA ALA A 25 7.51 21.37 -1.49
C ALA A 25 7.13 21.62 -2.94
N GLY A 26 8.14 21.82 -3.80
CA GLY A 26 7.91 22.22 -5.18
C GLY A 26 6.98 21.23 -5.88
N TRP A 27 6.33 21.66 -6.96
CA TRP A 27 5.45 20.80 -7.76
C TRP A 27 6.05 19.42 -8.09
N ALA A 28 7.38 19.32 -8.19
CA ALA A 28 8.09 18.05 -8.33
C ALA A 28 7.89 17.08 -7.14
N ALA A 29 8.01 17.56 -5.89
CA ALA A 29 7.79 16.73 -4.70
C ALA A 29 6.33 16.27 -4.60
N PHE A 30 5.39 17.15 -4.95
CA PHE A 30 3.97 16.80 -5.06
C PHE A 30 3.73 15.71 -6.12
N ALA A 31 4.35 15.83 -7.29
CA ALA A 31 4.25 14.83 -8.36
C ALA A 31 4.83 13.47 -7.96
N ILE A 32 5.96 13.45 -7.25
CA ILE A 32 6.56 12.20 -6.73
C ILE A 32 5.61 11.55 -5.72
N PHE A 33 5.02 12.33 -4.81
CA PHE A 33 4.05 11.81 -3.84
C PHE A 33 2.84 11.18 -4.53
N LEU A 34 2.22 11.91 -5.48
CA LEU A 34 1.08 11.39 -6.23
C LEU A 34 1.47 10.16 -7.07
N GLY A 35 2.65 10.17 -7.68
CA GLY A 35 3.21 9.01 -8.37
C GLY A 35 3.36 7.79 -7.46
N GLY A 36 3.79 8.00 -6.22
CA GLY A 36 3.84 6.96 -5.17
C GLY A 36 2.44 6.40 -4.86
N CYS A 37 1.44 7.27 -4.67
CA CYS A 37 0.06 6.84 -4.46
C CYS A 37 -0.47 5.99 -5.62
N VAL A 38 -0.24 6.43 -6.86
CA VAL A 38 -0.65 5.70 -8.07
C VAL A 38 0.08 4.36 -8.16
N ALA A 39 1.39 4.33 -7.90
CA ALA A 39 2.17 3.09 -7.91
C ALA A 39 1.62 2.06 -6.91
N VAL A 40 1.34 2.49 -5.68
CA VAL A 40 0.75 1.61 -4.64
C VAL A 40 -0.65 1.15 -5.04
N ALA A 41 -1.49 2.04 -5.59
CA ALA A 41 -2.82 1.68 -6.06
C ALA A 41 -2.78 0.62 -7.18
N LEU A 42 -1.86 0.78 -8.15
CA LEU A 42 -1.67 -0.17 -9.24
C LEU A 42 -1.15 -1.53 -8.73
N LEU A 43 -0.20 -1.52 -7.79
CA LEU A 43 0.32 -2.74 -7.15
C LEU A 43 -0.79 -3.46 -6.38
N GLY A 44 -1.55 -2.74 -5.55
CA GLY A 44 -2.68 -3.30 -4.80
C GLY A 44 -3.75 -3.87 -5.72
N PHE A 45 -4.13 -3.13 -6.77
CA PHE A 45 -5.09 -3.60 -7.76
C PHE A 45 -4.60 -4.85 -8.49
N SER A 46 -3.33 -4.88 -8.91
CA SER A 46 -2.73 -6.03 -9.58
C SER A 46 -2.77 -7.28 -8.69
N LEU A 47 -2.37 -7.13 -7.42
CA LEU A 47 -2.38 -8.22 -6.46
C LEU A 47 -3.80 -8.74 -6.20
N VAL A 48 -4.75 -7.86 -5.88
CA VAL A 48 -6.16 -8.25 -5.63
C VAL A 48 -6.76 -8.93 -6.85
N LYS A 49 -6.50 -8.42 -8.06
CA LYS A 49 -6.95 -9.04 -9.31
C LYS A 49 -6.41 -10.47 -9.47
N GLN A 50 -5.15 -10.71 -9.15
CA GLN A 50 -4.57 -12.05 -9.23
C GLN A 50 -5.14 -13.00 -8.17
N LEU A 51 -5.30 -12.53 -6.93
CA LEU A 51 -5.92 -13.32 -5.86
C LEU A 51 -7.36 -13.71 -6.21
N ARG A 52 -8.17 -12.78 -6.75
CA ARG A 52 -9.55 -13.06 -7.19
C ARG A 52 -9.61 -14.09 -8.31
N LYS A 53 -8.65 -14.06 -9.25
CA LYS A 53 -8.57 -15.07 -10.32
C LYS A 53 -8.23 -16.45 -9.77
N ALA A 54 -7.31 -16.53 -8.81
CA ALA A 54 -6.96 -17.78 -8.17
C ALA A 54 -8.15 -18.38 -7.41
N GLN A 55 -8.91 -17.55 -6.67
CA GLN A 55 -10.15 -18.00 -6.01
C GLN A 55 -11.18 -18.49 -7.03
N ALA A 56 -11.45 -17.74 -8.10
CA ALA A 56 -12.40 -18.17 -9.11
C ALA A 56 -12.00 -19.49 -9.80
N ALA A 57 -10.70 -19.72 -10.03
CA ALA A 57 -10.20 -20.98 -10.57
C ALA A 57 -10.39 -22.14 -9.57
N LYS A 58 -10.21 -21.87 -8.27
CA LYS A 58 -10.51 -22.83 -7.21
C LYS A 58 -12.00 -23.16 -7.15
N ASP A 59 -12.86 -22.15 -7.13
CA ASP A 59 -14.31 -22.32 -7.07
C ASP A 59 -14.85 -23.07 -8.29
N ALA A 60 -14.21 -22.90 -9.45
CA ALA A 60 -14.50 -23.64 -10.68
C ALA A 60 -13.94 -25.08 -10.69
N GLY A 61 -13.32 -25.54 -9.60
CA GLY A 61 -12.77 -26.90 -9.47
C GLY A 61 -11.53 -27.17 -10.33
N VAL A 62 -10.88 -26.13 -10.87
CA VAL A 62 -9.69 -26.26 -11.74
C VAL A 62 -8.52 -26.94 -11.00
N TYR A 63 -8.47 -26.82 -9.67
CA TYR A 63 -7.45 -27.43 -8.83
C TYR A 63 -7.82 -28.82 -8.28
N GLY A 64 -8.96 -29.41 -8.69
CA GLY A 64 -9.40 -30.73 -8.23
C GLY A 64 -10.26 -30.74 -6.97
N ASP A 65 -10.70 -29.57 -6.48
CA ASP A 65 -11.72 -29.44 -5.43
C ASP A 65 -13.14 -29.53 -6.04
N GLU A 66 -14.11 -30.06 -5.29
CA GLU A 66 -15.53 -30.08 -5.72
C GLU A 66 -16.06 -28.65 -5.83
N PRO A 67 -16.73 -28.24 -6.93
CA PRO A 67 -17.20 -26.87 -7.11
C PRO A 67 -18.20 -26.47 -6.02
N VAL A 68 -17.95 -25.36 -5.33
CA VAL A 68 -18.90 -24.82 -4.36
C VAL A 68 -20.05 -24.16 -5.12
N THR A 69 -21.19 -24.82 -5.21
CA THR A 69 -22.42 -24.17 -5.68
C THR A 69 -22.83 -23.13 -4.62
N PRO A 70 -23.12 -21.88 -5.01
CA PRO A 70 -23.75 -20.93 -4.10
C PRO A 70 -25.07 -21.57 -3.65
N VAL A 71 -25.12 -22.00 -2.40
CA VAL A 71 -26.36 -22.53 -1.81
C VAL A 71 -27.35 -21.37 -1.82
N GLU A 72 -28.37 -21.52 -2.65
CA GLU A 72 -29.57 -20.69 -2.64
C GLU A 72 -30.05 -20.64 -1.19
N GLN A 73 -29.97 -19.43 -0.60
CA GLN A 73 -30.35 -19.20 0.78
C GLN A 73 -31.85 -19.48 0.88
N ASP A 74 -32.17 -20.69 1.31
CA ASP A 74 -33.52 -21.19 1.49
C ASP A 74 -34.17 -20.38 2.63
N ASP A 75 -34.92 -19.33 2.25
CA ASP A 75 -35.73 -18.48 3.13
C ASP A 75 -36.94 -19.22 3.76
N THR A 76 -36.88 -20.55 3.86
CA THR A 76 -37.87 -21.41 4.52
C THR A 76 -37.40 -21.88 5.90
N ALA A 77 -37.20 -20.92 6.81
CA ALA A 77 -37.33 -21.21 8.24
C ALA A 77 -38.79 -20.95 8.66
N PRO A 78 -39.52 -21.95 9.22
CA PRO A 78 -40.81 -21.72 9.86
C PRO A 78 -40.64 -20.68 10.98
N ARG A 79 -41.50 -19.67 10.99
CA ARG A 79 -41.64 -18.75 12.12
C ARG A 79 -42.59 -19.40 13.12
N ASP A 80 -42.01 -19.93 14.19
CA ASP A 80 -42.72 -20.38 15.39
C ASP A 80 -42.69 -19.27 16.45
#